data_AF-A0A8S3F545-F1
#
_entry.id   AF-A0A8S3F545-F1
#
_cell.length_a   1.000
_cell.length_b   1.000
_cell.length_c   1.000
_cell.angle_alpha   90.00
_cell.angle_beta   90.00
_cell.angle_gamma   90.00
#
_symmetry.space_group_name_H-M   'P 1'
#
loop_
_entity.id
_entity.type
_entity.pdbx_description
1 polymer ?
#
loop_
_entity_poly.entity_id
_entity_poly.type
_entity_poly.pdbx_seq_one_letter_code
_entity_poly.pdbx_strand_id
1 'polypeptide(L)'
;NGFNLVIQHPSALNYITLSLQHKNYRCKALILELLAAVCLVELGHDAVLAAFDNFRIVCQERHRFEILMKSFTQPLEFNVDYMIACMQFINIIVHSVQDMNYRVYLQEEFKRLGLDECLKVNIIFIFC
;
A
#
# COMPACT_ATOMS: atom_id res chain seq x y z
N ASN A 1 4.28 17.71 -17.95
CA ASN A 1 3.93 17.70 -16.51
C ASN A 1 4.78 16.70 -15.76
N GLY A 2 5.31 17.08 -14.59
CA GLY A 2 6.25 16.24 -13.81
C GLY A 2 5.67 14.90 -13.34
N PHE A 3 4.36 14.82 -13.10
CA PHE A 3 3.67 13.58 -12.69
C PHE A 3 3.79 12.47 -13.75
N ASN A 4 3.59 12.79 -15.03
CA ASN A 4 3.74 11.81 -16.12
C ASN A 4 5.19 11.34 -16.26
N LEU A 5 6.19 12.19 -15.97
CA LEU A 5 7.60 11.78 -16.02
C LEU A 5 7.95 10.79 -14.91
N VAL A 6 7.36 10.91 -13.72
CA VAL A 6 7.56 9.95 -12.62
C VAL A 6 6.92 8.61 -12.94
N ILE A 7 5.70 8.61 -13.49
CA ILE A 7 4.99 7.37 -13.88
C ILE A 7 5.68 6.70 -15.08
N GLN A 8 6.16 7.47 -16.04
CA GLN A 8 6.85 6.96 -17.23
C GLN A 8 8.31 6.55 -16.95
N HIS A 9 8.90 6.99 -15.84
CA HIS A 9 10.25 6.56 -15.47
C HIS A 9 10.20 5.15 -14.85
N PRO A 10 10.72 4.10 -15.51
CA PRO A 10 10.41 2.70 -15.19
C PRO A 10 10.76 2.27 -13.76
N SER A 11 11.66 3.00 -13.09
CA SER A 11 12.14 2.66 -11.74
C SER A 11 11.75 3.66 -10.66
N ALA A 12 11.11 4.79 -11.00
CA ALA A 12 10.86 5.83 -10.01
C ALA A 12 9.89 5.36 -8.91
N LEU A 13 8.79 4.70 -9.31
CA LEU A 13 7.84 4.11 -8.36
C LEU A 13 8.47 3.00 -7.51
N ASN A 14 9.44 2.25 -8.04
CA ASN A 14 10.16 1.23 -7.28
C ASN A 14 10.95 1.88 -6.13
N TYR A 15 11.72 2.94 -6.40
CA TYR A 15 12.46 3.66 -5.35
C TYR A 15 11.55 4.34 -4.33
N ILE A 16 10.43 4.92 -4.79
CA ILE A 16 9.40 5.49 -3.89
C ILE A 16 8.86 4.39 -2.97
N THR A 17 8.51 3.23 -3.51
CA THR A 17 7.96 2.10 -2.74
C THR A 17 9.00 1.53 -1.77
N LEU A 18 10.27 1.39 -2.18
CA LEU A 18 11.38 0.97 -1.31
C LEU A 18 11.58 1.92 -0.12
N SER A 19 11.22 3.19 -0.27
CA SER A 19 11.32 4.18 0.81
C SER A 19 10.36 3.89 1.97
N LEU A 20 9.39 2.97 1.82
CA LEU A 20 8.57 2.44 2.93
C LEU A 20 9.38 1.71 4.01
N GLN A 21 10.63 1.32 3.73
CA GLN A 21 11.53 0.75 4.75
C GLN A 21 12.05 1.80 5.74
N HIS A 22 11.87 3.09 5.46
CA HIS A 22 12.35 4.15 6.33
C HIS A 22 11.66 4.12 7.71
N LYS A 23 12.40 4.39 8.80
CA LYS A 23 11.85 4.28 10.18
C LYS A 23 10.79 5.34 10.51
N ASN A 24 10.81 6.48 9.83
CA ASN A 24 9.91 7.61 10.11
C ASN A 24 8.50 7.36 9.54
N TYR A 25 7.52 7.18 10.43
CA TYR A 25 6.12 6.98 10.08
C TYR A 25 5.50 8.10 9.24
N ARG A 26 5.89 9.36 9.44
CA ARG A 26 5.42 10.49 8.62
C ARG A 26 5.88 10.36 7.17
N CYS A 27 7.12 9.93 6.95
CA CYS A 27 7.63 9.67 5.61
C CYS A 27 6.85 8.53 4.94
N LYS A 28 6.60 7.43 5.68
CA LYS A 28 5.78 6.32 5.18
C LYS A 28 4.36 6.75 4.82
N ALA A 29 3.72 7.59 5.63
CA ALA A 29 2.38 8.11 5.37
C ALA A 29 2.34 8.87 4.04
N LEU A 30 3.27 9.81 3.82
CA LEU A 30 3.37 10.57 2.56
C LEU A 30 3.62 9.67 1.34
N ILE A 31 4.43 8.62 1.50
CA ILE A 31 4.67 7.64 0.43
C ILE A 31 3.37 6.90 0.10
N LEU A 32 2.62 6.46 1.10
CA LEU A 32 1.35 5.75 0.91
C LEU A 32 0.28 6.64 0.28
N GLU A 33 0.19 7.90 0.69
CA GLU A 33 -0.69 8.90 0.06
C GLU A 33 -0.34 9.12 -1.41
N LEU A 34 0.95 9.23 -1.73
CA LEU A 34 1.43 9.37 -3.11
C LEU A 34 1.09 8.12 -3.94
N LEU A 35 1.38 6.92 -3.42
CA LEU A 35 1.08 5.66 -4.11
C LEU A 35 -0.43 5.47 -4.30
N ALA A 36 -1.24 5.86 -3.32
CA ALA A 36 -2.70 5.85 -3.42
C ALA A 36 -3.20 6.79 -4.51
N ALA A 37 -2.65 8.01 -4.62
CA ALA A 37 -2.98 8.94 -5.69
C ALA A 37 -2.61 8.38 -7.07
N VAL A 38 -1.46 7.70 -7.19
CA VAL A 38 -1.05 7.03 -8.43
C VAL A 38 -1.98 5.87 -8.80
N CYS A 39 -2.50 5.10 -7.82
CA CYS A 39 -3.45 4.02 -8.09
C CYS A 39 -4.74 4.46 -8.79
N LEU A 40 -5.09 5.75 -8.71
CA LEU A 40 -6.34 6.30 -9.25
C LEU A 40 -6.20 6.89 -10.65
N VAL A 41 -4.99 6.94 -11.21
CA VAL A 41 -4.77 7.41 -12.59
C VAL A 41 -4.67 6.24 -13.58
N GLU A 42 -4.86 6.52 -14.86
CA GLU A 42 -4.77 5.52 -15.93
C GLU A 42 -3.41 4.77 -15.88
N LEU A 43 -3.46 3.43 -15.93
CA LEU A 43 -2.31 2.51 -15.79
C LEU A 43 -1.56 2.58 -14.44
N GLY A 44 -1.94 3.48 -13.53
CA GLY A 44 -1.22 3.71 -12.29
C GLY A 44 -1.40 2.58 -11.27
N HIS A 45 -2.56 1.94 -11.24
CA HIS A 45 -2.80 0.78 -10.38
C HIS A 45 -1.83 -0.37 -10.66
N ASP A 46 -1.74 -0.80 -11.92
CA ASP A 46 -0.80 -1.85 -12.35
C ASP A 46 0.66 -1.46 -12.07
N ALA A 47 1.01 -0.19 -12.26
CA ALA A 47 2.35 0.31 -11.97
C ALA A 47 2.70 0.25 -10.48
N VAL A 48 1.76 0.55 -9.59
CA VAL A 48 1.96 0.45 -8.14
C VAL A 48 2.07 -1.01 -7.71
N LEU A 49 1.22 -1.91 -8.24
CA LEU A 49 1.33 -3.34 -7.97
C LEU A 49 2.69 -3.91 -8.41
N ALA A 50 3.16 -3.54 -9.60
CA ALA A 50 4.47 -3.92 -10.11
C ALA A 50 5.61 -3.39 -9.22
N ALA A 51 5.46 -2.18 -8.67
CA ALA A 51 6.42 -1.62 -7.71
C ALA A 51 6.45 -2.40 -6.39
N PHE A 52 5.30 -2.89 -5.91
CA PHE A 52 5.25 -3.78 -4.75
C PHE A 52 5.75 -5.20 -5.05
N ASP A 53 5.62 -5.71 -6.27
CA ASP A 53 6.29 -6.95 -6.70
C ASP A 53 7.81 -6.80 -6.70
N ASN A 54 8.32 -5.64 -7.15
CA ASN A 54 9.74 -5.31 -7.01
C ASN A 54 10.16 -5.21 -5.54
N PHE A 55 9.38 -4.51 -4.72
CA PHE A 55 9.61 -4.39 -3.28
C PHE A 55 9.70 -5.77 -2.62
N ARG A 56 8.77 -6.69 -2.93
CA ARG A 56 8.80 -8.07 -2.44
C ARG A 56 10.13 -8.75 -2.74
N ILE A 57 10.62 -8.66 -3.97
CA ILE A 57 11.88 -9.30 -4.39
C ILE A 57 13.07 -8.66 -3.66
N VAL A 58 13.17 -7.33 -3.68
CA VAL A 58 14.32 -6.59 -3.13
C VAL A 58 14.38 -6.70 -1.61
N CYS A 59 13.23 -6.61 -0.95
CA CYS A 59 13.10 -6.71 0.51
C CYS A 59 12.95 -8.15 1.02
N GLN A 60 12.93 -9.12 0.10
CA GLN A 60 12.80 -10.55 0.40
C GLN A 60 11.55 -10.90 1.20
N GLU A 61 10.43 -10.26 0.86
CA GLU A 61 9.13 -10.65 1.41
C GLU A 61 8.70 -12.00 0.80
N ARG A 62 8.09 -12.85 1.63
CA ARG A 62 7.56 -14.14 1.17
C ARG A 62 6.32 -13.91 0.30
N HIS A 63 5.43 -13.03 0.78
CA HIS A 63 4.27 -12.49 0.08
C HIS A 63 4.38 -10.97 -0.06
N ARG A 64 3.82 -10.43 -1.14
CA ARG A 64 3.78 -8.98 -1.36
C ARG A 64 3.04 -8.28 -0.21
N PHE A 65 3.51 -7.10 0.19
CA PHE A 65 2.95 -6.26 1.26
C PHE A 65 3.21 -6.73 2.70
N GLU A 66 3.98 -7.79 2.93
CA GLU A 66 4.22 -8.33 4.28
C GLU A 66 4.81 -7.32 5.26
N ILE A 67 5.84 -6.57 4.86
CA ILE A 67 6.50 -5.56 5.69
C ILE A 67 5.56 -4.39 5.96
N LEU A 68 4.79 -3.97 4.94
CA LEU A 68 3.77 -2.94 5.10
C LEU A 68 2.76 -3.38 6.17
N MET A 69 2.19 -4.57 6.01
CA MET A 69 1.21 -5.13 6.93
C MET A 69 1.77 -5.34 8.33
N LYS A 70 3.00 -5.85 8.46
CA LYS A 70 3.66 -5.98 9.77
C LYS A 70 3.80 -4.61 10.46
N SER A 71 4.18 -3.58 9.71
CA SER A 71 4.32 -2.24 10.27
C SER A 71 2.99 -1.57 10.63
N PHE A 72 1.88 -2.04 10.05
CA PHE A 72 0.52 -1.58 10.34
C PHE A 72 -0.12 -2.33 11.51
N THR A 73 0.00 -3.66 11.56
CA THR A 73 -0.63 -4.51 12.58
C THR A 73 0.19 -4.62 13.86
N GLN A 74 1.51 -4.46 13.77
CA GLN A 74 2.45 -4.52 14.90
C GLN A 74 3.36 -3.27 14.90
N PRO A 75 2.80 -2.06 15.03
CA PRO A 75 3.59 -0.84 15.01
C PRO A 75 4.48 -0.75 16.25
N LEU A 76 5.73 -0.29 16.08
CA LEU A 76 6.65 -0.03 17.20
C LEU A 76 6.19 1.18 18.02
N GLU A 77 5.55 2.14 17.36
CA GLU A 77 4.99 3.36 17.96
C GLU A 77 3.61 3.62 17.37
N PHE A 78 2.69 4.10 18.18
CA PHE A 78 1.35 4.46 17.72
C PHE A 78 1.40 5.78 16.94
N ASN A 79 1.11 5.73 15.64
CA ASN A 79 1.06 6.90 14.77
C ASN A 79 -0.23 6.89 13.95
N VAL A 80 -1.19 7.74 14.36
CA VAL A 80 -2.54 7.77 13.78
C VAL A 80 -2.52 8.16 12.31
N ASP A 81 -1.75 9.17 11.93
CA ASP A 81 -1.67 9.66 10.54
C ASP A 81 -1.19 8.55 9.60
N TYR A 82 -0.16 7.81 10.00
CA TYR A 82 0.32 6.66 9.25
C TYR A 82 -0.73 5.55 9.14
N MET A 83 -1.42 5.22 10.24
CA MET A 83 -2.45 4.18 10.22
C MET A 83 -3.59 4.55 9.29
N ILE A 84 -4.02 5.82 9.29
CA ILE A 84 -5.04 6.33 8.37
C ILE A 84 -4.54 6.22 6.93
N ALA A 85 -3.34 6.73 6.62
CA ALA A 85 -2.77 6.68 5.27
C ALA A 85 -2.60 5.23 4.77
N CYS A 86 -2.16 4.31 5.63
CA CYS A 86 -2.01 2.89 5.31
C CYS A 86 -3.36 2.23 5.02
N MET A 87 -4.37 2.47 5.85
CA MET A 87 -5.70 1.91 5.62
C MET A 87 -6.35 2.49 4.35
N GLN A 88 -6.19 3.80 4.11
CA GLN A 88 -6.66 4.45 2.89
C GLN A 88 -5.98 3.87 1.64
N PHE A 89 -4.67 3.66 1.69
CA PHE A 89 -3.93 3.01 0.60
C PHE A 89 -4.44 1.59 0.35
N ILE A 90 -4.60 0.77 1.40
CA ILE A 90 -5.12 -0.60 1.29
C ILE A 90 -6.53 -0.59 0.68
N ASN A 91 -7.39 0.34 1.12
CA ASN A 91 -8.73 0.50 0.56
C ASN A 91 -8.66 0.81 -0.92
N ILE A 92 -7.84 1.77 -1.34
CA ILE A 92 -7.72 2.17 -2.74
C ILE A 92 -7.16 1.04 -3.60
N ILE A 93 -6.01 0.44 -3.23
CA ILE A 93 -5.36 -0.61 -4.04
C ILE A 93 -6.26 -1.83 -4.21
N VAL A 94 -7.08 -2.17 -3.21
CA VAL A 94 -8.03 -3.29 -3.31
C VAL A 94 -9.26 -2.91 -4.11
N HIS A 95 -9.83 -1.72 -3.89
CA HIS A 95 -11.20 -1.40 -4.32
C HIS A 95 -11.29 -0.57 -5.60
N SER A 96 -10.18 -0.02 -6.13
CA SER A 96 -10.19 0.77 -7.38
C SER A 96 -10.17 -0.08 -8.65
N VAL A 97 -9.99 -1.40 -8.55
CA VAL A 97 -9.95 -2.32 -9.70
C VAL A 97 -11.33 -2.55 -10.30
N GLN A 98 -11.39 -2.70 -11.62
CA GLN A 98 -12.64 -2.92 -12.35
C GLN A 98 -13.10 -4.38 -12.32
N ASP A 99 -12.16 -5.33 -12.33
CA ASP A 99 -12.47 -6.76 -12.28
C ASP A 99 -12.79 -7.19 -10.84
N MET A 100 -14.03 -7.62 -10.63
CA MET A 100 -14.53 -8.04 -9.31
C MET A 100 -13.86 -9.33 -8.80
N ASN A 101 -13.45 -10.24 -9.68
CA ASN A 101 -12.68 -11.42 -9.26
C ASN A 101 -11.28 -11.02 -8.81
N TYR A 102 -10.68 -10.05 -9.50
CA TYR A 102 -9.38 -9.52 -9.11
C TYR A 102 -9.45 -8.76 -7.79
N ARG A 103 -10.55 -8.02 -7.56
CA ARG A 103 -10.84 -7.40 -6.27
C ARG A 103 -10.87 -8.42 -5.13
N VAL A 104 -11.60 -9.53 -5.30
CA VAL A 104 -11.67 -10.60 -4.31
C VAL A 104 -10.30 -11.24 -4.08
N TYR A 105 -9.51 -11.42 -5.14
CA TYR A 105 -8.13 -11.91 -5.02
C TYR A 105 -7.27 -11.00 -4.15
N LEU A 106 -7.31 -9.68 -4.37
CA LEU A 106 -6.54 -8.71 -3.56
C LEU A 106 -7.05 -8.65 -2.11
N GLN A 107 -8.36 -8.78 -1.88
CA GLN A 107 -8.92 -8.88 -0.54
C GLN A 107 -8.35 -10.09 0.22
N GLU A 108 -8.31 -11.26 -0.43
CA GLU A 108 -7.74 -12.47 0.16
C GLU A 108 -6.22 -12.36 0.38
N GLU A 109 -5.49 -11.63 -0.46
CA GLU A 109 -4.06 -11.34 -0.26
C GLU A 109 -3.83 -10.60 1.07
N PHE A 110 -4.55 -9.50 1.33
CA PHE A 110 -4.43 -8.75 2.59
C PHE A 110 -5.00 -9.51 3.81
N LYS A 111 -6.06 -10.30 3.62
CA LYS A 111 -6.63 -11.13 4.68
C LYS A 111 -5.63 -12.16 5.20
N ARG A 112 -4.88 -12.81 4.30
CA ARG A 112 -3.79 -13.75 4.68
C ARG A 112 -2.67 -13.07 5.47
N LEU A 113 -2.51 -11.77 5.33
CA LEU A 113 -1.57 -10.94 6.08
C LEU A 113 -2.15 -10.39 7.40
N GLY A 114 -3.33 -10.86 7.81
CA GLY A 114 -3.93 -10.55 9.11
C GLY A 114 -4.77 -9.27 9.17
N LEU A 115 -5.19 -8.72 8.02
CA LEU A 115 -6.01 -7.49 8.00
C LEU A 115 -7.33 -7.66 8.77
N ASP A 116 -8.06 -8.75 8.56
CA ASP A 116 -9.36 -9.01 9.21
C ASP A 116 -9.25 -9.05 10.74
N GLU A 117 -8.15 -9.60 11.27
CA GLU A 117 -7.89 -9.69 12.70
C GLU A 117 -7.60 -8.30 13.29
N CYS A 118 -6.87 -7.47 12.55
CA CYS A 118 -6.56 -6.09 12.95
C CYS A 118 -7.79 -5.18 12.98
N LEU A 119 -8.73 -5.36 12.05
CA LEU A 119 -9.92 -4.51 11.91
C LEU A 119 -11.02 -4.83 12.91
N LYS A 120 -11.15 -6.10 13.34
CA LYS A 120 -12.07 -6.49 14.42
C LYS A 120 -11.75 -5.80 15.75
N VAL A 121 -10.51 -5.34 15.92
CA VAL A 121 -10.02 -4.63 17.12
C VAL A 121 -10.18 -3.10 16.99
N ASN A 122 -10.32 -2.56 15.76
CA ASN A 122 -10.28 -1.12 15.47
C ASN A 122 -11.52 -0.63 14.68
N ILE A 123 -12.72 -0.84 15.22
CA ILE A 123 -14.02 -0.59 14.57
C ILE A 123 -14.33 0.91 14.25
N ILE A 124 -13.43 1.87 14.45
CA ILE A 124 -13.80 3.31 14.36
C ILE A 124 -13.45 4.01 13.03
N PHE A 125 -12.65 3.44 12.12
CA PHE A 125 -12.15 4.22 10.96
C PHE A 125 -12.58 3.76 9.55
N ILE A 126 -13.54 2.84 9.39
CA ILE A 126 -13.97 2.35 8.05
C ILE A 126 -15.45 2.60 7.78
N PHE A 127 -15.93 3.82 8.00
CA PHE A 127 -17.08 4.37 7.29
C PHE A 127 -16.82 5.85 7.01
N CYS A 128 -15.92 6.11 6.08
CA CYS A 128 -16.18 7.13 5.07
C CYS A 128 -16.75 6.40 3.84
#